data_AF-A0A946YYN0-F1
#
_entry.id   AF-A0A946YYN0-F1
#
_cell.length_a   1.000
_cell.length_b   1.000
_cell.length_c   1.000
_cell.angle_alpha   90.00
_cell.angle_beta   90.00
_cell.angle_gamma   90.00
#
_symmetry.space_group_name_H-M   'P 1'
#
loop_
_entity.id
_entity.type
_entity.pdbx_description
1 polymer ?
#
loop_
_entity_poly.entity_id
_entity_poly.type
_entity_poly.pdbx_seq_one_letter_code
_entity_poly.pdbx_strand_id
1 'polypeptide(L)'
;MKLEAQTRSPPEGHFTAFAFFLAVFVLSHNFVLAEWSLGSFHVAASVAAMWTALRPSSRPRLLALAVLWVLSVVREAPVLQNHTLVFFVIFTLVPVALVVLASRGRSLRVVSLYEMMAPAARVALVLVYLFAALAKMNESFLDPDVSSAVAFYGQLVRRLPLVPYWAWLETPVLIGTIVLELGLPAMLLWRRSRAAAFLLGLVFHTALAAIGHAPFTAAAVVLYWAFVPSDLPEWFQSWTDAEGWRRGMSRGLRMVGRHPVIPLGLSVVFFLVALNEGNSVGSSIVRFAKATLTVGFMVYMVGLLVILVAYLGARGWVWAAPVG
;
A
#
# COMPACT_ATOMS: atom_id res chain seq x y z
N MET A 1 -32.89 -21.29 -17.96
CA MET A 1 -32.55 -20.45 -16.80
C MET A 1 -31.18 -19.83 -17.08
N LYS A 2 -31.14 -18.64 -17.69
CA LYS A 2 -29.89 -17.92 -17.96
C LYS A 2 -29.34 -17.46 -16.63
N LEU A 3 -28.22 -18.04 -16.18
CA LEU A 3 -27.37 -17.43 -15.17
C LEU A 3 -26.83 -16.14 -15.80
N GLU A 4 -27.57 -15.05 -15.64
CA GLU A 4 -27.01 -13.72 -15.75
C GLU A 4 -25.93 -13.63 -14.68
N ALA A 5 -24.70 -13.97 -15.07
CA ALA A 5 -23.52 -13.44 -14.43
C ALA A 5 -23.60 -11.92 -14.57
N GLN A 6 -24.37 -11.28 -13.68
CA GLN A 6 -24.16 -9.88 -13.36
C GLN A 6 -22.71 -9.80 -12.91
N THR A 7 -21.84 -9.48 -13.86
CA THR A 7 -20.52 -8.93 -13.60
C THR A 7 -20.78 -7.62 -12.89
N ARG A 8 -21.05 -7.69 -11.58
CA ARG A 8 -21.18 -6.53 -10.72
C ARG A 8 -19.88 -5.76 -10.89
N SER A 9 -19.98 -4.61 -11.54
CA SER A 9 -18.87 -3.69 -11.62
C SER A 9 -18.35 -3.47 -10.20
N PRO A 10 -17.03 -3.38 -10.00
CA PRO A 10 -16.48 -3.27 -8.66
C PRO A 10 -17.15 -2.07 -7.97
N PRO A 11 -17.66 -2.25 -6.75
CA PRO A 11 -18.40 -1.19 -6.07
C PRO A 11 -17.51 0.05 -5.93
N GLU A 12 -18.11 1.24 -5.88
CA GLU A 12 -17.36 2.51 -5.77
C GLU A 12 -16.40 2.53 -4.55
N GLY A 13 -16.66 1.70 -3.55
CA GLY A 13 -15.77 1.45 -2.41
C GLY A 13 -14.39 0.90 -2.80
N HIS A 14 -14.27 0.07 -3.83
CA HIS A 14 -13.00 -0.50 -4.28
C HIS A 14 -12.04 0.56 -4.81
N PHE A 15 -12.53 1.42 -5.70
CA PHE A 15 -11.76 2.55 -6.19
C PHE A 15 -11.39 3.49 -5.06
N THR A 16 -12.35 3.78 -4.17
CA THR A 16 -12.15 4.71 -3.06
C THR A 16 -11.00 4.25 -2.16
N ALA A 17 -10.94 2.96 -1.82
CA ALA A 17 -9.82 2.40 -1.07
C ALA A 17 -8.51 2.41 -1.88
N PHE A 18 -8.55 2.08 -3.18
CA PHE A 18 -7.37 2.12 -4.04
C PHE A 18 -6.74 3.53 -4.11
N ALA A 19 -7.55 4.56 -4.34
CA ALA A 19 -7.13 5.96 -4.37
C ALA A 19 -6.61 6.44 -3.01
N PHE A 20 -7.22 5.96 -1.92
CA PHE A 20 -6.72 6.21 -0.58
C PHE A 20 -5.33 5.58 -0.37
N PHE A 21 -5.10 4.34 -0.78
CA PHE A 21 -3.78 3.71 -0.66
C PHE A 21 -2.72 4.36 -1.54
N LEU A 22 -3.08 4.84 -2.73
CA LEU A 22 -2.18 5.67 -3.55
C LEU A 22 -1.73 6.93 -2.78
N ALA A 23 -2.65 7.61 -2.10
CA ALA A 23 -2.31 8.76 -1.27
C ALA A 23 -1.42 8.37 -0.08
N VAL A 24 -1.74 7.29 0.63
CA VAL A 24 -0.92 6.79 1.76
C VAL A 24 0.47 6.41 1.30
N PHE A 25 0.62 5.80 0.13
CA PHE A 25 1.91 5.50 -0.47
C PHE A 25 2.75 6.77 -0.67
N VAL A 26 2.21 7.81 -1.32
CA VAL A 26 2.93 9.06 -1.56
C VAL A 26 3.36 9.73 -0.26
N LEU A 27 2.47 9.74 0.75
CA LEU A 27 2.80 10.29 2.06
C LEU A 27 3.90 9.51 2.76
N SER A 28 3.80 8.18 2.75
CA SER A 28 4.80 7.30 3.38
C SER A 28 6.16 7.43 2.68
N HIS A 29 6.16 7.48 1.35
CA HIS A 29 7.36 7.63 0.55
C HIS A 29 8.04 8.97 0.80
N ASN A 30 7.34 10.09 0.59
CA ASN A 30 7.95 11.40 0.73
C ASN A 30 8.42 11.66 2.17
N PHE A 31 7.70 11.14 3.16
CA PHE A 31 8.10 11.29 4.54
C PHE A 31 9.41 10.60 4.89
N VAL A 32 9.68 9.44 4.30
CA VAL A 32 10.92 8.71 4.58
C VAL A 32 12.05 9.16 3.67
N LEU A 33 11.76 9.50 2.40
CA LEU A 33 12.75 9.57 1.33
C LEU A 33 12.90 10.94 0.68
N ALA A 34 11.94 11.86 0.83
CA ALA A 34 12.01 13.14 0.12
C ALA A 34 12.87 14.17 0.86
N GLU A 35 13.50 15.04 0.08
CA GLU A 35 14.07 16.29 0.57
C GLU A 35 12.96 17.29 0.86
N TRP A 36 12.79 17.66 2.14
CA TRP A 36 11.77 18.59 2.61
C TRP A 36 12.21 20.04 2.43
N SER A 37 12.27 20.51 1.18
CA SER A 37 12.48 21.92 0.86
C SER A 37 11.19 22.60 0.38
N LEU A 38 10.99 23.85 0.81
CA LEU A 38 9.90 24.71 0.32
C LEU A 38 10.06 24.90 -1.19
N GLY A 39 9.04 24.52 -1.96
CA GLY A 39 9.06 24.57 -3.43
C GLY A 39 9.38 23.23 -4.12
N SER A 40 9.72 22.18 -3.37
CA SER A 40 9.90 20.85 -3.97
C SER A 40 8.58 20.24 -4.45
N PHE A 41 8.63 19.48 -5.55
CA PHE A 41 7.49 18.71 -6.04
C PHE A 41 7.03 17.65 -5.03
N HIS A 42 7.90 17.17 -4.13
CA HIS A 42 7.51 16.24 -3.06
C HIS A 42 6.57 16.87 -2.04
N VAL A 43 6.78 18.13 -1.69
CA VAL A 43 5.86 18.86 -0.81
C VAL A 43 4.50 19.02 -1.50
N ALA A 44 4.49 19.45 -2.76
CA ALA A 44 3.27 19.59 -3.53
C ALA A 44 2.51 18.25 -3.69
N ALA A 45 3.23 17.17 -4.01
CA ALA A 45 2.67 15.82 -4.10
C ALA A 45 2.12 15.33 -2.76
N SER A 46 2.80 15.64 -1.64
CA SER A 46 2.32 15.32 -0.29
C SER A 46 1.02 16.08 0.03
N VAL A 47 0.95 17.37 -0.28
CA VAL A 47 -0.28 18.16 -0.11
C VAL A 47 -1.43 17.59 -0.95
N ALA A 48 -1.17 17.24 -2.22
CA ALA A 48 -2.15 16.61 -3.08
C ALA A 48 -2.58 15.22 -2.59
N ALA A 49 -1.67 14.46 -1.97
CA ALA A 49 -1.96 13.17 -1.36
C ALA A 49 -2.89 13.35 -0.15
N MET A 50 -2.60 14.29 0.75
CA MET A 50 -3.47 14.62 1.89
C MET A 50 -4.85 15.07 1.41
N TRP A 51 -4.90 15.92 0.38
CA TRP A 51 -6.15 16.37 -0.22
C TRP A 51 -6.96 15.23 -0.84
N THR A 52 -6.29 14.28 -1.49
CA THR A 52 -6.90 13.08 -2.05
C THR A 52 -7.41 12.16 -0.95
N ALA A 53 -6.63 11.91 0.10
CA ALA A 53 -7.02 11.07 1.24
C ALA A 53 -8.28 11.59 1.96
N LEU A 54 -8.51 12.91 1.98
CA LEU A 54 -9.73 13.53 2.53
C LEU A 54 -11.00 13.22 1.72
N ARG A 55 -10.88 12.95 0.42
CA ARG A 55 -12.01 12.58 -0.45
C ARG A 55 -11.53 11.68 -1.59
N PRO A 56 -11.21 10.41 -1.31
CA PRO A 56 -10.50 9.56 -2.26
C PRO A 56 -11.36 9.16 -3.47
N SER A 57 -12.68 9.37 -3.41
CA SER A 57 -13.59 9.25 -4.56
C SER A 57 -13.51 10.43 -5.56
N SER A 58 -12.72 11.46 -5.27
CA SER A 58 -12.65 12.68 -6.11
C SER A 58 -11.62 12.55 -7.23
N ARG A 59 -12.09 12.45 -8.48
CA ARG A 59 -11.25 12.35 -9.69
C ARG A 59 -10.29 13.53 -9.88
N PRO A 60 -10.71 14.81 -9.72
CA PRO A 60 -9.78 15.93 -9.87
C PRO A 60 -8.63 15.91 -8.86
N ARG A 61 -8.90 15.43 -7.63
CA ARG A 61 -7.87 15.32 -6.58
C ARG A 61 -6.87 14.22 -6.91
N LEU A 62 -7.36 13.06 -7.34
CA LEU A 62 -6.51 11.97 -7.78
C LEU A 62 -5.66 12.37 -9.00
N LEU A 63 -6.23 13.11 -9.95
CA LEU A 63 -5.48 13.63 -11.10
C LEU A 63 -4.39 14.61 -10.67
N ALA A 64 -4.70 15.54 -9.76
CA ALA A 64 -3.70 16.48 -9.21
C ALA A 64 -2.56 15.73 -8.50
N LEU A 65 -2.88 14.74 -7.67
CA LEU A 65 -1.89 13.86 -7.04
C LEU A 65 -1.03 13.15 -8.09
N ALA A 66 -1.66 12.55 -9.11
CA ALA A 66 -0.97 11.81 -10.15
C ALA A 66 0.01 12.68 -10.93
N VAL A 67 -0.41 13.87 -11.36
CA VAL A 67 0.44 14.82 -12.08
C VAL A 67 1.62 15.26 -11.21
N LEU A 68 1.37 15.66 -9.95
CA LEU A 68 2.42 16.15 -9.06
C LEU A 68 3.41 15.05 -8.68
N TRP A 69 2.96 13.82 -8.50
CA TRP A 69 3.85 12.68 -8.30
C TRP A 69 4.70 12.37 -9.53
N VAL A 70 4.11 12.36 -10.73
CA VAL A 70 4.85 12.16 -11.97
C VAL A 70 5.94 13.23 -12.13
N LEU A 71 5.60 14.50 -11.88
CA LEU A 71 6.56 15.60 -11.94
C LEU A 71 7.67 15.47 -10.89
N SER A 72 7.36 15.02 -9.67
CA SER A 72 8.40 14.80 -8.66
C SER A 72 9.39 13.72 -9.10
N VAL A 73 8.90 12.59 -9.63
CA VAL A 73 9.76 11.51 -10.09
C VAL A 73 10.60 11.90 -11.31
N VAL A 74 10.04 12.66 -12.26
CA VAL A 74 10.80 13.15 -13.42
C VAL A 74 11.96 14.06 -12.99
N ARG A 75 11.78 14.86 -11.93
CA ARG A 75 12.86 15.68 -11.38
C ARG A 75 13.96 14.78 -10.78
N GLU A 76 13.61 13.73 -10.05
CA GLU A 76 14.60 12.84 -9.41
C GLU A 76 15.38 11.96 -10.40
N ALA A 77 14.90 11.83 -11.63
CA ALA A 77 15.60 11.07 -12.66
C ALA A 77 17.03 11.63 -12.88
N PRO A 78 18.03 10.77 -13.14
CA PRO A 78 17.92 9.34 -13.46
C PRO A 78 18.04 8.39 -12.25
N VAL A 79 18.28 8.89 -11.03
CA VAL A 79 18.55 8.03 -9.86
C VAL A 79 17.25 7.72 -9.13
N LEU A 80 16.56 6.67 -9.57
CA LEU A 80 15.25 6.29 -9.05
C LEU A 80 15.30 4.95 -8.31
N GLN A 81 14.50 4.83 -7.25
CA GLN A 81 14.26 3.54 -6.61
C GLN A 81 13.25 2.72 -7.43
N ASN A 82 13.39 1.40 -7.43
CA ASN A 82 12.56 0.51 -8.27
C ASN A 82 11.04 0.70 -8.06
N HIS A 83 10.61 0.86 -6.81
CA HIS A 83 9.19 1.05 -6.51
C HIS A 83 8.69 2.44 -6.94
N THR A 84 9.55 3.46 -6.95
CA THR A 84 9.24 4.80 -7.49
C THR A 84 8.96 4.72 -8.99
N LEU A 85 9.74 3.94 -9.74
CA LEU A 85 9.51 3.71 -11.17
C LEU A 85 8.18 2.98 -11.45
N VAL A 86 7.86 1.95 -10.67
CA VAL A 86 6.58 1.25 -10.78
C VAL A 86 5.41 2.22 -10.57
N PHE A 87 5.49 3.06 -9.54
CA PHE A 87 4.43 4.01 -9.25
C PHE A 87 4.40 5.19 -10.21
N PHE A 88 5.52 5.59 -10.81
CA PHE A 88 5.52 6.51 -11.93
C PHE A 88 4.64 5.99 -13.07
N VAL A 89 4.74 4.71 -13.42
CA VAL A 89 3.86 4.08 -14.42
C VAL A 89 2.40 4.10 -13.94
N ILE A 90 2.12 3.64 -12.71
CA ILE A 90 0.75 3.59 -12.17
C ILE A 90 0.08 4.97 -12.13
N PHE A 91 0.80 6.01 -11.69
CA PHE A 91 0.26 7.37 -11.65
C PHE A 91 0.10 7.97 -13.04
N THR A 92 0.99 7.67 -13.99
CA THR A 92 0.84 8.09 -15.40
C THR A 92 -0.41 7.50 -16.05
N LEU A 93 -0.85 6.30 -15.62
CA LEU A 93 -2.09 5.70 -16.12
C LEU A 93 -3.34 6.51 -15.75
N VAL A 94 -3.32 7.33 -14.69
CA VAL A 94 -4.49 8.15 -14.30
C VAL A 94 -4.89 9.15 -15.40
N PRO A 95 -4.02 10.10 -15.82
CA PRO A 95 -4.36 11.02 -16.90
C PRO A 95 -4.59 10.30 -18.23
N VAL A 96 -3.79 9.27 -18.56
CA VAL A 96 -3.96 8.48 -19.79
C VAL A 96 -5.35 7.82 -19.83
N ALA A 97 -5.77 7.20 -18.74
CA ALA A 97 -7.08 6.56 -18.66
C ALA A 97 -8.23 7.56 -18.80
N LEU A 98 -8.11 8.75 -18.17
CA LEU A 98 -9.10 9.80 -18.33
C LEU A 98 -9.23 10.28 -19.79
N VAL A 99 -8.10 10.47 -20.48
CA VAL A 99 -8.08 10.85 -21.91
C VAL A 99 -8.70 9.75 -22.78
N VAL A 100 -8.33 8.49 -22.57
CA VAL A 100 -8.86 7.35 -23.33
C VAL A 100 -10.35 7.14 -23.09
N LEU A 101 -10.82 7.30 -21.86
CA LEU A 101 -12.26 7.19 -21.56
C LEU A 101 -13.03 8.35 -22.21
N ALA A 102 -12.51 9.57 -22.15
CA ALA A 102 -13.13 10.75 -22.76
C ALA A 102 -13.20 10.63 -24.29
N SER A 103 -12.10 10.22 -24.94
CA SER A 103 -12.04 10.10 -26.41
C SER A 103 -12.96 9.00 -26.97
N ARG A 104 -13.28 8.00 -26.15
CA ARG A 104 -14.22 6.91 -26.49
C ARG A 104 -15.66 7.20 -26.09
N GLY A 105 -15.97 8.41 -25.61
CA GLY A 105 -17.31 8.76 -25.10
C GLY A 105 -17.77 7.87 -23.93
N ARG A 106 -16.83 7.25 -23.22
CA ARG A 106 -17.13 6.35 -22.10
C ARG A 106 -17.34 7.14 -20.82
N SER A 107 -18.05 6.51 -19.88
CA SER A 107 -18.26 7.10 -18.57
C SER A 107 -16.94 7.37 -17.86
N LEU A 108 -16.70 8.63 -17.50
CA LEU A 108 -15.56 9.06 -16.68
C LEU A 108 -15.76 8.73 -15.19
N ARG A 109 -16.66 7.81 -14.84
CA ARG A 109 -16.89 7.37 -13.47
C ARG A 109 -15.64 6.70 -12.91
N VAL A 110 -15.51 6.79 -11.59
CA VAL A 110 -14.39 6.21 -10.82
C VAL A 110 -14.23 4.71 -11.03
N VAL A 111 -15.33 4.00 -11.25
CA VAL A 111 -15.35 2.56 -11.53
C VAL A 111 -14.63 2.27 -12.85
N SER A 112 -14.94 3.00 -13.93
CA SER A 112 -14.28 2.85 -15.23
C SER A 112 -12.78 3.12 -15.15
N LEU A 113 -12.38 4.10 -14.34
CA LEU A 113 -10.97 4.44 -14.12
C LEU A 113 -10.25 3.28 -13.41
N TYR A 114 -10.84 2.73 -12.35
CA TYR A 114 -10.29 1.58 -11.64
C TYR A 114 -10.16 0.35 -12.55
N GLU A 115 -11.20 0.02 -13.33
CA GLU A 115 -11.18 -1.12 -14.24
C GLU A 115 -10.04 -1.04 -15.27
N MET A 116 -9.67 0.17 -15.69
CA MET A 116 -8.55 0.39 -16.61
C MET A 116 -7.19 0.27 -15.91
N MET A 117 -7.08 0.74 -14.66
CA MET A 117 -5.82 0.74 -13.90
C MET A 117 -5.50 -0.60 -13.24
N ALA A 118 -6.51 -1.31 -12.73
CA ALA A 118 -6.33 -2.51 -11.94
C ALA A 118 -5.54 -3.63 -12.66
N PRO A 119 -5.74 -3.90 -13.98
CA PRO A 119 -4.91 -4.87 -14.69
C PRO A 119 -3.42 -4.51 -14.66
N ALA A 120 -3.08 -3.24 -14.88
CA ALA A 120 -1.69 -2.79 -14.83
C ALA A 120 -1.09 -2.93 -13.42
N ALA A 121 -1.85 -2.58 -12.37
CA ALA A 121 -1.42 -2.78 -10.99
C ALA A 121 -1.18 -4.27 -10.66
N ARG A 122 -2.03 -5.17 -11.18
CA ARG A 122 -1.85 -6.63 -11.01
C ARG A 122 -0.58 -7.13 -11.67
N VAL A 123 -0.36 -6.74 -12.93
CA VAL A 123 0.85 -7.10 -13.68
C VAL A 123 2.09 -6.52 -12.99
N ALA A 124 2.04 -5.26 -12.56
CA ALA A 124 3.12 -4.63 -11.82
C ALA A 124 3.50 -5.40 -10.56
N LEU A 125 2.53 -5.85 -9.75
CA LEU A 125 2.81 -6.64 -8.55
C LEU A 125 3.53 -7.96 -8.88
N VAL A 126 3.01 -8.68 -9.87
CA VAL A 126 3.58 -9.96 -10.31
C VAL A 126 5.01 -9.77 -10.80
N LEU A 127 5.25 -8.76 -11.65
CA LEU A 127 6.58 -8.46 -12.17
C LEU A 127 7.54 -8.02 -11.07
N VAL A 128 7.12 -7.17 -10.14
CA VAL A 128 7.96 -6.72 -9.02
C VAL A 128 8.44 -7.91 -8.20
N TYR A 129 7.56 -8.86 -7.88
CA TYR A 129 7.94 -10.05 -7.13
C TYR A 129 8.86 -10.97 -7.92
N LEU A 130 8.58 -11.20 -9.21
CA LEU A 130 9.46 -12.02 -10.06
C LEU A 130 10.85 -11.40 -10.18
N PHE A 131 10.96 -10.10 -10.44
CA PHE A 131 12.25 -9.41 -10.49
C PHE A 131 12.96 -9.38 -9.14
N ALA A 132 12.21 -9.21 -8.04
CA ALA A 132 12.78 -9.27 -6.69
C ALA A 132 13.38 -10.64 -6.39
N ALA A 133 12.69 -11.72 -6.78
CA ALA A 133 13.17 -13.09 -6.60
C ALA A 133 14.41 -13.37 -7.45
N LEU A 134 14.37 -13.01 -8.75
CA LEU A 134 15.50 -13.18 -9.67
C LEU A 134 16.73 -12.41 -9.18
N ALA A 135 16.55 -11.18 -8.69
CA ALA A 135 17.64 -10.39 -8.11
C ALA A 135 18.26 -11.03 -6.86
N LYS A 136 17.58 -11.99 -6.21
CA LYS A 136 18.06 -12.74 -5.03
C LYS A 136 18.61 -14.12 -5.35
N MET A 137 18.60 -14.54 -6.62
CA MET A 137 19.18 -15.82 -7.06
C MET A 137 20.69 -15.70 -7.38
N ASN A 138 21.38 -14.76 -6.75
CA ASN A 138 22.82 -14.56 -6.94
C ASN A 138 23.61 -15.11 -5.74
N GLU A 139 24.90 -15.39 -5.94
CA GLU A 139 25.79 -15.98 -4.93
C GLU A 139 25.83 -15.15 -3.64
N SER A 140 25.93 -13.82 -3.74
CA SER A 140 25.97 -12.94 -2.57
C SER A 140 24.67 -12.94 -1.75
N PHE A 141 23.52 -13.22 -2.36
CA PHE A 141 22.29 -13.37 -1.58
C PHE A 141 22.22 -14.71 -0.84
N LEU A 142 22.84 -15.75 -1.39
CA LEU A 142 22.86 -17.10 -0.81
C LEU A 142 23.94 -17.28 0.26
N ASP A 143 24.89 -16.35 0.35
CA ASP A 143 25.87 -16.25 1.43
C ASP A 143 25.25 -15.55 2.67
N PRO A 144 25.07 -16.26 3.80
CA PRO A 144 24.49 -15.68 5.02
C PRO A 144 25.24 -14.45 5.55
N ASP A 145 26.56 -14.37 5.33
CA ASP A 145 27.41 -13.32 5.90
C ASP A 145 27.19 -11.95 5.24
N VAL A 146 26.76 -11.95 3.98
CA VAL A 146 26.52 -10.73 3.20
C VAL A 146 25.08 -10.57 2.72
N SER A 147 24.20 -11.53 3.04
CA SER A 147 22.83 -11.49 2.59
C SER A 147 21.98 -10.43 3.29
N SER A 148 21.24 -9.67 2.47
CA SER A 148 20.25 -8.70 2.96
C SER A 148 19.12 -9.36 3.76
N ALA A 149 18.74 -10.60 3.47
CA ALA A 149 17.66 -11.27 4.20
C ALA A 149 18.06 -11.64 5.63
N VAL A 150 19.29 -12.13 5.84
CA VAL A 150 19.84 -12.40 7.19
C VAL A 150 20.02 -11.09 7.95
N ALA A 151 20.53 -10.03 7.30
CA ALA A 151 20.62 -8.71 7.90
C ALA A 151 19.26 -8.17 8.36
N PHE A 152 18.20 -8.35 7.55
CA PHE A 152 16.84 -7.97 7.89
C PHE A 152 16.25 -8.83 9.02
N TYR A 153 16.53 -10.13 9.05
CA TYR A 153 16.14 -10.99 10.17
C TYR A 153 16.76 -10.50 11.50
N GLY A 154 18.06 -10.19 11.50
CA GLY A 154 18.72 -9.62 12.68
C GLY A 154 18.13 -8.27 13.10
N GLN A 155 17.76 -7.40 12.15
CA GLN A 155 17.06 -6.14 12.44
C GLN A 155 15.67 -6.38 13.04
N LEU A 156 14.94 -7.37 12.53
CA LEU A 156 13.60 -7.71 13.00
C LEU A 156 13.64 -8.21 14.44
N VAL A 157 14.56 -9.13 14.76
CA VAL A 157 14.79 -9.63 16.12
C VAL A 157 15.10 -8.49 17.10
N ARG A 158 15.94 -7.53 16.70
CA ARG A 158 16.26 -6.36 17.55
C ARG A 158 15.07 -5.46 17.82
N ARG A 159 14.07 -5.42 16.92
CA ARG A 159 12.88 -4.58 17.07
C ARG A 159 11.69 -5.31 17.70
N LEU A 160 11.64 -6.64 17.61
CA LEU A 160 10.56 -7.46 18.14
C LEU A 160 11.09 -8.35 19.26
N PRO A 161 10.92 -7.96 20.54
CA PRO A 161 11.53 -8.67 21.68
C PRO A 161 11.02 -10.11 21.87
N LEU A 162 9.93 -10.49 21.19
CA LEU A 162 9.37 -11.84 21.23
C LEU A 162 9.96 -12.79 20.18
N VAL A 163 10.75 -12.28 19.23
CA VAL A 163 11.38 -13.09 18.18
C VAL A 163 12.85 -13.29 18.54
N PRO A 164 13.25 -14.47 19.04
CA PRO A 164 14.65 -14.73 19.38
C PRO A 164 15.50 -14.88 18.10
N TYR A 165 16.80 -14.61 18.26
CA TYR A 165 17.80 -14.91 17.23
C TYR A 165 18.25 -16.36 17.34
N TRP A 166 18.19 -17.08 16.22
CA TRP A 166 18.75 -18.43 16.11
C TRP A 166 19.55 -18.55 14.82
N ALA A 167 20.85 -18.84 14.93
CA ALA A 167 21.75 -18.92 13.76
C ALA A 167 21.28 -19.94 12.70
N TRP A 168 20.68 -21.04 13.12
CA TRP A 168 20.15 -22.05 12.19
C TRP A 168 18.96 -21.56 11.35
N LEU A 169 18.33 -20.42 11.71
CA LEU A 169 17.27 -19.79 10.89
C LEU A 169 17.81 -18.93 9.75
N GLU A 170 19.11 -18.65 9.68
CA GLU A 170 19.68 -17.83 8.61
C GLU A 170 19.41 -18.44 7.23
N THR A 171 19.77 -19.71 7.03
CA THR A 171 19.50 -20.41 5.75
C THR A 171 18.00 -20.53 5.43
N PRO A 172 17.11 -20.93 6.37
CA PRO A 172 15.67 -20.86 6.15
C PRO A 172 15.14 -19.48 5.77
N VAL A 173 15.67 -18.39 6.33
CA VAL A 173 15.25 -17.02 5.97
C VAL A 173 15.65 -16.69 4.52
N LEU A 174 16.84 -17.10 4.08
CA LEU A 174 17.31 -16.93 2.71
C LEU A 174 16.39 -17.63 1.70
N ILE A 175 16.26 -18.95 1.88
CA ILE A 175 15.45 -19.80 1.00
C ILE A 175 13.99 -19.40 1.08
N GLY A 176 13.48 -19.14 2.28
CA GLY A 176 12.12 -18.69 2.51
C GLY A 176 11.81 -17.38 1.79
N THR A 177 12.73 -16.42 1.75
CA THR A 177 12.55 -15.17 1.00
C THR A 177 12.40 -15.44 -0.49
N ILE A 178 13.28 -16.25 -1.09
CA ILE A 178 13.20 -16.60 -2.53
C ILE A 178 11.90 -17.36 -2.83
N VAL A 179 11.56 -18.36 -2.01
CA VAL A 179 10.34 -19.16 -2.15
C VAL A 179 9.10 -18.29 -2.04
N LEU A 180 9.06 -17.36 -1.09
CA LEU A 180 7.96 -16.41 -0.95
C LEU A 180 7.84 -15.50 -2.16
N GLU A 181 8.94 -14.92 -2.62
CA GLU A 181 8.91 -13.98 -3.75
C GLU A 181 8.59 -14.65 -5.09
N LEU A 182 8.91 -15.93 -5.28
CA LEU A 182 8.44 -16.72 -6.43
C LEU A 182 7.00 -17.23 -6.24
N GLY A 183 6.68 -17.68 -5.04
CA GLY A 183 5.41 -18.31 -4.69
C GLY A 183 4.25 -17.32 -4.74
N LEU A 184 4.46 -16.08 -4.28
CA LEU A 184 3.43 -15.03 -4.29
C LEU A 184 2.88 -14.75 -5.70
N PRO A 185 3.70 -14.49 -6.74
CA PRO A 185 3.27 -14.44 -8.14
C PRO A 185 2.42 -15.64 -8.56
N ALA A 186 2.91 -16.86 -8.34
CA ALA A 186 2.22 -18.08 -8.73
C ALA A 186 0.85 -18.19 -8.04
N MET A 187 0.81 -17.91 -6.74
CA MET A 187 -0.41 -17.92 -5.94
C MET A 187 -1.38 -16.80 -6.32
N LEU A 188 -0.90 -15.63 -6.75
CA LEU A 188 -1.73 -14.51 -7.21
C LEU A 188 -2.34 -14.78 -8.59
N LEU A 189 -1.61 -15.45 -9.48
CA LEU A 189 -2.10 -15.85 -10.79
C LEU A 189 -3.20 -16.90 -10.65
N TRP A 190 -3.07 -17.84 -9.70
CA TRP A 190 -4.12 -18.80 -9.41
C TRP A 190 -5.21 -18.21 -8.50
N ARG A 191 -6.39 -17.96 -9.07
CA ARG A 191 -7.55 -17.37 -8.38
C ARG A 191 -7.86 -17.96 -6.98
N ARG A 192 -7.69 -19.28 -6.80
CA ARG A 192 -8.01 -19.98 -5.54
C ARG A 192 -7.04 -19.66 -4.41
N SER A 193 -5.80 -19.32 -4.71
CA SER A 193 -4.76 -19.02 -3.71
C SER A 193 -4.54 -17.54 -3.46
N ARG A 194 -5.23 -16.64 -4.17
CA ARG A 194 -5.05 -15.18 -4.05
C ARG A 194 -5.22 -14.64 -2.63
N ALA A 195 -6.20 -15.16 -1.91
CA ALA A 195 -6.44 -14.78 -0.51
C ALA A 195 -5.25 -15.15 0.38
N ALA A 196 -4.76 -16.38 0.26
CA ALA A 196 -3.59 -16.84 0.98
C ALA A 196 -2.35 -16.04 0.56
N ALA A 197 -2.19 -15.74 -0.73
CA ALA A 197 -1.11 -14.90 -1.24
C ALA A 197 -1.15 -13.49 -0.65
N PHE A 198 -2.35 -12.89 -0.58
CA PHE A 198 -2.51 -11.56 0.01
C PHE A 198 -2.21 -11.58 1.50
N LEU A 199 -2.70 -12.57 2.25
CA LEU A 199 -2.40 -12.72 3.67
C LEU A 199 -0.90 -12.88 3.91
N LEU A 200 -0.27 -13.80 3.18
CA LEU A 200 1.16 -14.09 3.30
C LEU A 200 2.02 -12.89 2.91
N GLY A 201 1.66 -12.22 1.81
CA GLY A 201 2.28 -10.98 1.37
C GLY A 201 2.15 -9.87 2.41
N LEU A 202 0.98 -9.72 3.03
CA LEU A 202 0.75 -8.71 4.06
C LEU A 202 1.54 -8.99 5.33
N VAL A 203 1.68 -10.26 5.74
CA VAL A 203 2.57 -10.66 6.85
C VAL A 203 4.02 -10.33 6.53
N PHE A 204 4.51 -10.73 5.35
CA PHE A 204 5.87 -10.43 4.89
C PHE A 204 6.15 -8.92 4.90
N HIS A 205 5.25 -8.13 4.34
CA HIS A 205 5.39 -6.68 4.30
C HIS A 205 5.23 -6.01 5.67
N THR A 206 4.46 -6.59 6.58
CA THR A 206 4.39 -6.11 7.98
C THR A 206 5.74 -6.27 8.68
N ALA A 207 6.43 -7.39 8.44
CA ALA A 207 7.79 -7.58 8.96
C ALA A 207 8.77 -6.55 8.37
N LEU A 208 8.67 -6.26 7.06
CA LEU A 208 9.50 -5.23 6.41
C LEU A 208 9.21 -3.82 6.93
N ALA A 209 7.93 -3.47 7.11
CA ALA A 209 7.53 -2.20 7.71
C ALA A 209 8.09 -2.05 9.14
N ALA A 210 8.13 -3.14 9.92
CA ALA A 210 8.66 -3.15 11.28
C ALA A 210 10.11 -2.68 11.35
N ILE A 211 10.90 -3.02 10.33
CA ILE A 211 12.33 -2.68 10.23
C ILE A 211 12.60 -1.39 9.44
N GLY A 212 11.56 -0.66 9.02
CA GLY A 212 11.68 0.69 8.44
C GLY A 212 11.41 0.75 6.93
N HIS A 213 10.98 -0.32 6.29
CA HIS A 213 10.61 -0.33 4.86
C HIS A 213 9.13 -0.01 4.63
N ALA A 214 8.61 0.99 5.35
CA ALA A 214 7.22 1.44 5.24
C ALA A 214 6.85 1.95 3.82
N PRO A 215 7.69 2.73 3.10
CA PRO A 215 7.38 3.16 1.73
C PRO A 215 7.13 2.00 0.78
N PHE A 216 8.03 1.01 0.80
CA PHE A 216 7.91 -0.21 -0.02
C PHE A 216 6.67 -1.02 0.35
N THR A 217 6.37 -1.12 1.65
CA THR A 217 5.17 -1.79 2.15
C THR A 217 3.89 -1.09 1.70
N ALA A 218 3.83 0.25 1.80
CA ALA A 218 2.68 1.02 1.34
C ALA A 218 2.46 0.84 -0.17
N ALA A 219 3.56 0.81 -0.94
CA ALA A 219 3.56 0.52 -2.37
C ALA A 219 2.93 -0.86 -2.65
N ALA A 220 3.38 -1.89 -1.93
CA ALA A 220 2.86 -3.24 -2.08
C ALA A 220 1.37 -3.33 -1.72
N VAL A 221 0.91 -2.68 -0.64
CA VAL A 221 -0.50 -2.67 -0.24
C VAL A 221 -1.40 -2.12 -1.35
N VAL A 222 -1.00 -1.03 -2.01
CA VAL A 222 -1.77 -0.48 -3.16
C VAL A 222 -1.92 -1.53 -4.25
N LEU A 223 -0.83 -2.22 -4.60
CA LEU A 223 -0.83 -3.20 -5.67
C LEU A 223 -1.60 -4.48 -5.30
N TYR A 224 -1.48 -4.94 -4.05
CA TYR A 224 -2.26 -6.06 -3.52
C TYR A 224 -3.76 -5.76 -3.55
N TRP A 225 -4.16 -4.51 -3.31
CA TRP A 225 -5.55 -4.10 -3.39
C TRP A 225 -6.18 -4.38 -4.76
N ALA A 226 -5.40 -4.43 -5.85
CA ALA A 226 -5.90 -4.81 -7.16
C ALA A 226 -6.34 -6.29 -7.24
N PHE A 227 -5.90 -7.15 -6.33
CA PHE A 227 -6.28 -8.56 -6.22
C PHE A 227 -7.37 -8.84 -5.19
N VAL A 228 -7.81 -7.81 -4.44
CA VAL A 228 -8.82 -7.96 -3.40
C VAL A 228 -10.18 -8.31 -4.00
N PRO A 229 -10.95 -9.24 -3.39
CA PRO A 229 -12.29 -9.57 -3.82
C PRO A 229 -13.23 -8.36 -3.84
N SER A 230 -14.04 -8.23 -4.89
CA SER A 230 -14.90 -7.06 -5.12
C SER A 230 -15.91 -6.77 -3.99
N ASP A 231 -16.28 -7.79 -3.21
CA ASP A 231 -17.23 -7.75 -2.11
C ASP A 231 -16.60 -7.41 -0.74
N LEU A 232 -15.27 -7.43 -0.60
CA LEU A 232 -14.61 -7.21 0.70
C LEU A 232 -14.98 -5.87 1.36
N PRO A 233 -15.06 -4.72 0.65
CA PRO A 233 -15.47 -3.45 1.26
C PRO A 233 -16.91 -3.48 1.77
N GLU A 234 -17.83 -4.10 1.04
CA GLU A 234 -19.24 -4.23 1.44
C GLU A 234 -19.38 -5.17 2.64
N TRP A 235 -18.66 -6.30 2.61
CA TRP A 235 -18.58 -7.20 3.75
C TRP A 235 -18.04 -6.47 4.98
N PHE A 236 -16.92 -5.74 4.84
CA PHE A 236 -16.32 -5.00 5.94
C PHE A 236 -17.29 -3.98 6.51
N GLN A 237 -18.03 -3.25 5.66
CA GLN A 237 -19.07 -2.33 6.10
C GLN A 237 -20.18 -3.05 6.88
N SER A 238 -20.66 -4.19 6.39
CA SER A 238 -21.71 -4.96 7.08
C SER A 238 -21.26 -5.56 8.42
N TRP A 239 -20.06 -6.16 8.46
CA TRP A 239 -19.45 -6.77 9.64
C TRP A 239 -19.42 -5.77 10.79
N THR A 240 -19.02 -4.57 10.43
CA THR A 240 -18.78 -3.53 11.39
C THR A 240 -20.02 -2.74 11.78
N ASP A 241 -21.05 -2.71 10.93
CA ASP A 241 -22.37 -2.20 11.30
C ASP A 241 -23.11 -3.17 12.24
N ALA A 242 -22.81 -4.48 12.16
CA ALA A 242 -23.39 -5.51 13.03
C ALA A 242 -22.78 -5.53 14.46
N GLU A 243 -21.47 -5.29 14.61
CA GLU A 243 -20.80 -5.29 15.91
C GLU A 243 -20.85 -3.90 16.60
N GLY A 244 -21.81 -3.74 17.51
CA GLY A 244 -22.13 -2.49 18.22
C GLY A 244 -20.97 -1.74 18.91
N TRP A 245 -19.81 -2.39 19.11
CA TRP A 245 -18.51 -1.79 19.48
C TRP A 245 -18.14 -0.56 18.61
N ARG A 246 -18.67 -0.52 17.38
CA ARG A 246 -18.50 0.59 16.44
C ARG A 246 -19.16 1.91 16.81
N ARG A 247 -20.21 2.01 17.63
CA ARG A 247 -20.93 3.29 17.82
C ARG A 247 -20.06 4.39 18.48
N GLY A 248 -19.10 4.02 19.33
CA GLY A 248 -18.15 4.95 19.96
C GLY A 248 -16.98 5.33 19.04
N MET A 249 -16.25 4.34 18.52
CA MET A 249 -15.05 4.56 17.70
C MET A 249 -15.37 5.18 16.33
N SER A 250 -16.51 4.80 15.72
CA SER A 250 -16.97 5.44 14.48
C SER A 250 -17.49 6.85 14.72
N ARG A 251 -17.92 7.26 15.92
CA ARG A 251 -18.21 8.67 16.20
C ARG A 251 -16.91 9.46 16.24
N GLY A 252 -15.88 8.97 16.91
CA GLY A 252 -14.54 9.60 16.95
C GLY A 252 -13.92 9.72 15.54
N LEU A 253 -13.86 8.61 14.80
CA LEU A 253 -13.36 8.61 13.42
C LEU A 253 -14.24 9.42 12.46
N ARG A 254 -15.57 9.43 12.63
CA ARG A 254 -16.45 10.33 11.86
C ARG A 254 -16.29 11.79 12.27
N MET A 255 -15.96 12.10 13.53
CA MET A 255 -15.69 13.47 13.97
C MET A 255 -14.39 13.99 13.34
N VAL A 256 -13.34 13.17 13.40
CA VAL A 256 -12.03 13.45 12.78
C VAL A 256 -12.13 13.49 11.26
N GLY A 257 -12.90 12.58 10.64
CA GLY A 257 -13.09 12.51 9.19
C GLY A 257 -14.09 13.51 8.61
N ARG A 258 -15.05 14.02 9.40
CA ARG A 258 -16.01 15.04 8.95
C ARG A 258 -15.50 16.47 9.08
N HIS A 259 -14.54 16.71 9.97
CA HIS A 259 -13.87 18.01 10.05
C HIS A 259 -12.59 17.99 9.22
N PRO A 260 -12.58 18.51 7.97
CA PRO A 260 -11.39 18.55 7.13
C PRO A 260 -10.22 19.32 7.79
N VAL A 261 -10.52 20.15 8.79
CA VAL A 261 -9.55 20.92 9.57
C VAL A 261 -8.66 20.04 10.46
N ILE A 262 -9.12 18.90 10.97
CA ILE A 262 -8.32 18.07 11.89
C ILE A 262 -7.23 17.31 11.13
N PRO A 263 -7.52 16.59 10.04
CA PRO A 263 -6.47 15.97 9.23
C PRO A 263 -5.58 17.02 8.57
N LEU A 264 -6.12 18.17 8.14
CA LEU A 264 -5.33 19.29 7.61
C LEU A 264 -4.42 19.90 8.68
N GLY A 265 -4.89 20.04 9.91
CA GLY A 265 -4.11 20.53 11.04
C GLY A 265 -2.98 19.56 11.41
N LEU A 266 -3.26 18.27 11.48
CA LEU A 266 -2.24 17.24 11.66
C LEU A 266 -1.22 17.24 10.52
N SER A 267 -1.69 17.40 9.28
CA SER A 267 -0.88 17.52 8.07
C SER A 267 0.03 18.76 8.10
N VAL A 268 -0.48 19.90 8.55
CA VAL A 268 0.27 21.16 8.67
C VAL A 268 1.29 21.07 9.81
N VAL A 269 0.90 20.57 10.99
CA VAL A 269 1.84 20.34 12.11
C VAL A 269 2.95 19.41 11.66
N PHE A 270 2.59 18.32 11.01
CA PHE A 270 3.52 17.36 10.45
C PHE A 270 4.46 17.99 9.40
N PHE A 271 3.92 18.81 8.50
CA PHE A 271 4.69 19.54 7.50
C PHE A 271 5.69 20.53 8.15
N LEU A 272 5.25 21.27 9.17
CA LEU A 272 6.11 22.20 9.92
C LEU A 272 7.23 21.46 10.68
N VAL A 273 6.95 20.25 11.17
CA VAL A 273 7.96 19.38 11.79
C VAL A 273 9.00 18.91 10.76
N ALA A 274 8.55 18.48 9.57
CA ALA A 274 9.43 17.98 8.52
C ALA A 274 10.37 19.08 7.98
N LEU A 275 9.87 20.33 7.83
CA LEU A 275 10.69 21.46 7.39
C LEU A 275 11.79 21.88 8.38
N ASN A 276 11.73 21.42 9.64
CA ASN A 276 12.70 21.80 10.67
C ASN A 276 13.84 20.77 10.85
N GLU A 277 14.02 19.80 9.93
CA GLU A 277 15.06 18.74 10.00
C GLU A 277 16.49 19.26 10.23
N GLY A 278 16.78 20.53 9.91
CA GLY A 278 18.12 21.14 10.04
C GLY A 278 18.55 21.59 11.44
N ASN A 279 17.66 21.64 12.43
CA ASN A 279 18.00 22.07 13.80
C ASN A 279 18.10 20.87 14.77
N SER A 280 18.96 20.94 15.79
CA SER A 280 19.14 19.84 16.78
C SER A 280 17.84 19.43 17.47
N VAL A 281 16.98 20.41 17.80
CA VAL A 281 15.61 20.19 18.28
C VAL A 281 14.72 19.56 17.20
N GLY A 282 14.84 20.03 15.96
CA GLY A 282 14.15 19.47 14.80
C GLY A 282 14.47 18.01 14.54
N SER A 283 15.72 17.58 14.73
CA SER A 283 16.13 16.17 14.57
C SER A 283 15.39 15.23 15.53
N SER A 284 15.12 15.66 16.76
CA SER A 284 14.37 14.87 17.74
C SER A 284 12.87 14.81 17.42
N ILE A 285 12.28 15.92 17.01
CA ILE A 285 10.86 15.97 16.62
C ILE A 285 10.62 15.13 15.35
N VAL A 286 11.54 15.19 14.38
CA VAL A 286 11.49 14.38 13.17
C VAL A 286 11.65 12.90 13.48
N ARG A 287 12.60 12.52 14.34
CA ARG A 287 12.73 11.12 14.81
C ARG A 287 11.44 10.65 15.49
N PHE A 288 10.83 11.50 16.32
CA PHE A 288 9.56 11.21 16.96
C PHE A 288 8.41 11.05 15.95
N ALA A 289 8.33 11.94 14.95
CA ALA A 289 7.35 11.83 13.87
C ALA A 289 7.58 10.55 13.06
N LYS A 290 8.84 10.18 12.79
CA LYS A 290 9.22 8.96 12.08
C LYS A 290 8.82 7.71 12.83
N ALA A 291 9.06 7.68 14.14
CA ALA A 291 8.61 6.62 15.02
C ALA A 291 7.07 6.55 15.06
N THR A 292 6.39 7.68 15.24
CA THR A 292 4.92 7.75 15.33
C THR A 292 4.25 7.25 14.06
N LEU A 293 4.74 7.66 12.88
CA LEU A 293 4.22 7.16 11.61
C LEU A 293 4.54 5.69 11.39
N THR A 294 5.73 5.23 11.77
CA THR A 294 6.07 3.80 11.68
C THR A 294 5.11 2.99 12.54
N VAL A 295 4.89 3.38 13.80
CA VAL A 295 3.95 2.70 14.71
C VAL A 295 2.52 2.78 14.18
N GLY A 296 2.06 3.95 13.75
CA GLY A 296 0.72 4.14 13.18
C GLY A 296 0.50 3.29 11.93
N PHE A 297 1.50 3.21 11.06
CA PHE A 297 1.49 2.36 9.87
C PHE A 297 1.49 0.87 10.24
N MET A 298 2.23 0.46 11.27
CA MET A 298 2.21 -0.92 11.77
C MET A 298 0.84 -1.30 12.36
N VAL A 299 0.24 -0.43 13.17
CA VAL A 299 -1.13 -0.61 13.68
C VAL A 299 -2.12 -0.75 12.52
N TYR A 300 -1.96 0.07 11.49
CA TYR A 300 -2.75 0.00 10.27
C TYR A 300 -2.57 -1.35 9.53
N MET A 301 -1.33 -1.84 9.37
CA MET A 301 -1.04 -3.14 8.75
C MET A 301 -1.62 -4.31 9.53
N VAL A 302 -1.50 -4.30 10.87
CA VAL A 302 -2.13 -5.30 11.74
C VAL A 302 -3.65 -5.25 11.64
N GLY A 303 -4.24 -4.04 11.57
CA GLY A 303 -5.66 -3.86 11.33
C GLY A 303 -6.13 -4.49 10.02
N LEU A 304 -5.38 -4.29 8.92
CA LEU A 304 -5.65 -4.95 7.64
C LEU A 304 -5.57 -6.47 7.74
N LEU A 305 -4.57 -7.01 8.45
CA LEU A 305 -4.42 -8.45 8.68
C LEU A 305 -5.65 -9.02 9.41
N VAL A 306 -6.09 -8.37 10.49
CA VAL A 306 -7.27 -8.77 11.25
C VAL A 306 -8.52 -8.77 10.38
N ILE A 307 -8.74 -7.72 9.60
CA ILE A 307 -9.88 -7.61 8.68
C ILE A 307 -9.85 -8.74 7.66
N LEU A 308 -8.68 -9.02 7.07
CA LEU A 308 -8.54 -10.06 6.07
C LEU A 308 -8.78 -11.46 6.67
N VAL A 309 -8.21 -11.76 7.85
CA VAL A 309 -8.43 -13.03 8.54
C VAL A 309 -9.91 -13.22 8.89
N ALA A 310 -10.57 -12.18 9.42
CA ALA A 310 -11.99 -12.22 9.73
C ALA A 310 -12.84 -12.43 8.47
N TYR A 311 -12.52 -11.76 7.37
CA TYR A 311 -13.17 -11.94 6.07
C TYR A 311 -13.05 -13.39 5.58
N LEU A 312 -11.85 -13.97 5.65
CA LEU A 312 -11.60 -15.34 5.22
C LEU A 312 -12.28 -16.36 6.13
N GLY A 313 -12.34 -16.11 7.44
CA GLY A 313 -13.10 -16.93 8.39
C GLY A 313 -14.60 -16.92 8.09
N ALA A 314 -15.17 -15.74 7.84
CA ALA A 314 -16.60 -15.57 7.57
C ALA A 314 -17.07 -16.23 6.26
N ARG A 315 -16.19 -16.31 5.26
CA ARG A 315 -16.50 -16.96 3.97
C ARG A 315 -16.27 -18.47 3.98
N GLY A 316 -15.73 -19.01 5.09
CA GLY A 316 -15.07 -20.30 5.10
C GLY A 316 -13.77 -20.21 4.31
N TRP A 317 -12.68 -20.74 4.85
CA TRP A 317 -11.37 -20.84 4.16
C TRP A 317 -11.43 -21.54 2.78
N VAL A 318 -12.60 -22.08 2.45
CA VAL A 318 -12.96 -22.76 1.23
C VAL A 318 -13.55 -21.75 0.24
N TRP A 319 -12.70 -21.22 -0.64
CA TRP A 319 -13.14 -20.63 -1.92
C TRP A 319 -13.66 -21.72 -2.90
N ALA A 320 -14.46 -22.69 -2.43
CA ALA A 320 -15.22 -23.59 -3.30
C ALA A 320 -16.50 -22.87 -3.72
N ALA A 321 -16.89 -22.78 -4.98
CA ALA A 321 -16.59 -23.61 -6.14
C ALA A 321 -16.35 -22.71 -7.38
N PRO A 322 -15.98 -23.26 -8.55
CA PRO A 322 -16.07 -22.52 -9.79
C PRO A 322 -17.55 -22.14 -10.01
N VAL A 323 -17.85 -20.85 -10.11
CA VAL A 323 -18.96 -20.48 -10.97
C VAL A 323 -18.42 -20.76 -12.37
N GLY A 324 -18.75 -21.95 -12.89
CA GLY A 324 -18.61 -22.28 -14.30
C GLY A 324 -19.55 -21.44 -15.13
#